data_AF-A0A1Y3ER90-F1
#
_entry.id   AF-A0A1Y3ER90-F1
#
_cell.length_a   1.000
_cell.length_b   1.000
_cell.length_c   1.000
_cell.angle_alpha   90.00
_cell.angle_beta   90.00
_cell.angle_gamma   90.00
#
_symmetry.space_group_name_H-M   'P 1'
#
loop_
_entity.id
_entity.type
_entity.pdbx_description
1 polymer ?
#
loop_
_entity_poly.entity_id
_entity_poly.type
_entity_poly.pdbx_seq_one_letter_code
_entity_poly.pdbx_strand_id
1 'polypeptide(L)'
;MTEIMANGPVQATFLVHEDFFMYKSGVYQHLPYANDKGPAYARSGYHSVRILGWGVDHSTGVPIKYWLCANSWGEEWGENGLFRILRGENHCDIESFIIGAWGKGSKKRRRKFKVLRKLRHLHRRSENF
;
A
#
# COMPACT_ATOMS: atom_id res chain seq x y z
N MET A 1 3.11 -8.40 -4.91
CA MET A 1 4.43 -7.83 -4.53
C MET A 1 5.40 -7.70 -5.70
N THR A 2 5.59 -8.74 -6.52
CA THR A 2 6.55 -8.77 -7.63
C THR A 2 6.40 -7.56 -8.56
N GLU A 3 5.15 -7.19 -8.86
CA GLU A 3 4.83 -6.03 -9.68
C GLU A 3 5.39 -4.74 -9.09
N ILE A 4 5.16 -4.46 -7.81
CA ILE A 4 5.63 -3.22 -7.18
C ILE A 4 7.17 -3.19 -7.10
N MET A 5 7.80 -4.32 -6.72
CA MET A 5 9.26 -4.43 -6.69
C MET A 5 9.91 -4.17 -8.05
N ALA A 6 9.31 -4.74 -9.09
CA ALA A 6 9.85 -4.62 -10.42
C ALA A 6 9.54 -3.22 -10.96
N ASN A 7 8.28 -2.83 -10.94
CA ASN A 7 7.68 -1.86 -11.84
C ASN A 7 7.20 -0.57 -11.16
N GLY A 8 7.21 -0.51 -9.82
CA GLY A 8 6.76 0.66 -9.06
C GLY A 8 5.29 0.56 -8.65
N PRO A 9 4.70 1.66 -8.15
CA PRO A 9 3.37 1.64 -7.57
C PRO A 9 2.29 1.06 -8.50
N VAL A 10 1.30 0.40 -7.91
CA VAL A 10 0.14 -0.18 -8.60
C VAL A 10 -1.15 0.47 -8.12
N GLN A 11 -2.18 0.45 -8.95
CA GLN A 11 -3.54 0.80 -8.53
C GLN A 11 -4.21 -0.46 -7.93
N ALA A 12 -4.98 -0.27 -6.87
CA ALA A 12 -5.79 -1.30 -6.23
C ALA A 12 -7.18 -0.75 -5.92
N THR A 13 -8.17 -1.61 -5.91
CA THR A 13 -9.48 -1.31 -5.30
C THR A 13 -9.66 -2.11 -4.02
N PHE A 14 -10.32 -1.51 -3.04
CA PHE A 14 -10.67 -2.21 -1.79
C PHE A 14 -12.04 -1.73 -1.30
N LEU A 15 -12.69 -2.56 -0.48
CA LEU A 15 -13.97 -2.27 0.13
C LEU A 15 -13.79 -1.33 1.33
N VAL A 16 -14.27 -0.10 1.20
CA VAL A 16 -14.29 0.89 2.28
C VAL A 16 -15.50 0.64 3.15
N HIS A 17 -15.28 0.63 4.47
CA HIS A 17 -16.34 0.62 5.49
C HIS A 17 -16.40 1.96 6.21
N GLU A 18 -17.47 2.20 6.99
CA GLU A 18 -17.66 3.48 7.69
C GLU A 18 -16.53 3.85 8.67
N ASP A 19 -15.87 2.87 9.28
CA ASP A 19 -14.75 3.09 10.20
C ASP A 19 -13.49 3.64 9.50
N PHE A 20 -13.31 3.36 8.21
CA PHE A 20 -12.16 3.82 7.44
C PHE A 20 -12.13 5.35 7.29
N PHE A 21 -13.30 6.01 7.25
CA PHE A 21 -13.36 7.48 7.19
C PHE A 21 -12.72 8.13 8.43
N MET A 22 -12.68 7.43 9.56
CA MET A 22 -12.11 7.89 10.82
C MET A 22 -10.64 7.48 11.01
N TYR A 23 -10.03 6.82 10.01
CA TYR A 23 -8.62 6.42 10.08
C TYR A 23 -7.70 7.63 10.32
N LYS A 24 -6.77 7.47 11.26
CA LYS A 24 -5.73 8.47 11.57
C LYS A 24 -4.32 7.89 11.48
N SER A 25 -4.09 6.70 12.03
CA SER A 25 -2.78 6.04 12.00
C SER A 25 -2.89 4.54 12.30
N GLY A 26 -1.78 3.83 12.14
CA GLY A 26 -1.66 2.40 12.43
C GLY A 26 -1.94 1.51 11.23
N VAL A 27 -2.12 0.21 11.44
CA VAL A 27 -2.50 -0.72 10.37
C VAL A 27 -4.01 -0.94 10.43
N TYR A 28 -4.73 -0.36 9.47
CA TYR A 28 -6.18 -0.46 9.37
C TYR A 28 -6.63 -1.92 9.22
N GLN A 29 -7.62 -2.27 10.05
CA GLN A 29 -8.39 -3.50 10.04
C GLN A 29 -9.84 -3.12 10.34
N HIS A 30 -10.74 -3.47 9.44
CA HIS A 30 -12.17 -3.23 9.61
C HIS A 30 -12.68 -4.02 10.81
N LEU A 31 -13.38 -3.35 11.72
CA LEU A 31 -13.95 -3.99 12.90
C LEU A 31 -15.44 -4.31 12.65
N PRO A 32 -15.92 -5.50 13.04
CA PRO A 32 -17.30 -5.92 12.78
C PRO A 32 -18.35 -5.19 13.63
N TYR A 33 -17.99 -4.12 14.36
CA TYR A 33 -18.88 -3.43 15.30
C TYR A 33 -20.12 -2.80 14.66
N ALA A 34 -20.06 -2.48 13.37
CA ALA A 34 -21.22 -1.98 12.63
C ALA A 34 -22.20 -3.07 12.22
N ASN A 35 -21.76 -4.33 12.12
CA ASN A 35 -22.64 -5.45 11.81
C ASN A 35 -23.69 -5.68 12.92
N ASP A 36 -23.32 -5.41 14.18
CA ASP A 36 -24.21 -5.49 15.33
C ASP A 36 -25.30 -4.41 15.33
N LYS A 37 -25.10 -3.31 14.59
CA LYS A 37 -26.03 -2.19 14.51
C LYS A 37 -27.06 -2.35 13.38
N GLY A 38 -26.93 -3.38 12.55
CA GLY A 38 -27.83 -3.69 11.45
C GLY A 38 -27.42 -3.07 10.10
N PRO A 39 -28.02 -3.55 8.99
CA PRO A 39 -27.56 -3.27 7.62
C PRO A 39 -27.63 -1.80 7.19
N ALA A 40 -28.45 -0.99 7.86
CA ALA A 40 -28.49 0.46 7.61
C ALA A 40 -27.20 1.19 8.00
N TYR A 41 -26.40 0.59 8.89
CA TYR A 41 -25.17 1.17 9.45
C TYR A 41 -23.88 0.52 8.94
N ALA A 42 -23.98 -0.57 8.17
CA ALA A 42 -22.86 -1.26 7.52
C ALA A 42 -22.69 -0.75 6.08
N ARG A 43 -22.36 0.53 5.92
CA ARG A 43 -22.22 1.13 4.57
C ARG A 43 -20.86 0.75 4.01
N SER A 44 -20.86 0.12 2.85
CA SER A 44 -19.63 -0.24 2.16
C SER A 44 -19.67 0.10 0.67
N GLY A 45 -18.49 0.34 0.11
CA GLY A 45 -18.32 0.63 -1.31
C GLY A 45 -16.87 0.51 -1.73
N TYR A 46 -16.62 0.17 -2.99
CA TYR A 46 -15.26 0.06 -3.51
C TYR A 46 -14.64 1.45 -3.72
N HIS A 47 -13.38 1.60 -3.29
CA HIS A 47 -12.57 2.79 -3.51
C HIS A 47 -11.24 2.42 -4.16
N SER A 48 -10.72 3.32 -5.00
CA SER A 48 -9.47 3.14 -5.73
C SER A 48 -8.32 3.88 -5.06
N VAL A 49 -7.21 3.17 -4.82
CA VAL A 49 -6.02 3.69 -4.16
C VAL A 49 -4.75 3.27 -4.90
N ARG A 50 -3.63 3.88 -4.54
CA ARG A 50 -2.32 3.54 -5.11
C ARG A 50 -1.44 2.86 -4.06
N ILE A 51 -1.11 1.59 -4.25
CA ILE A 51 -0.17 0.86 -3.38
C ILE A 51 1.25 1.28 -3.74
N LEU A 52 1.96 1.84 -2.77
CA LEU A 52 3.33 2.34 -2.91
C LEU A 52 4.36 1.29 -2.50
N GLY A 53 4.04 0.45 -1.52
CA GLY A 53 4.97 -0.48 -0.91
C GLY A 53 4.30 -1.35 0.16
N TRP A 54 5.13 -2.03 0.96
CA TRP A 54 4.69 -2.87 2.07
C TRP A 54 5.74 -2.87 3.17
N GLY A 55 5.34 -3.28 4.37
CA GLY A 55 6.24 -3.42 5.50
C GLY A 55 5.69 -4.37 6.56
N VAL A 56 6.30 -4.28 7.73
CA VAL A 56 5.87 -4.91 8.98
C VAL A 56 5.88 -3.82 10.04
N ASP A 57 4.75 -3.62 10.71
CA ASP A 57 4.62 -2.75 11.87
C ASP A 57 4.92 -3.57 13.13
N HIS A 58 5.70 -3.00 14.05
CA HIS A 58 6.10 -3.65 15.31
C HIS A 58 5.65 -2.85 16.54
N SER A 59 4.85 -1.80 16.37
CA SER A 59 4.50 -0.85 17.44
C SER A 59 3.65 -1.46 18.55
N THR A 60 2.89 -2.52 18.25
CA THR A 60 2.02 -3.22 19.20
C THR A 60 2.70 -4.42 19.89
N GLY A 61 3.98 -4.67 19.60
CA GLY A 61 4.70 -5.86 20.06
C GLY A 61 4.39 -7.14 19.25
N VAL A 62 3.31 -7.16 18.48
CA VAL A 62 2.98 -8.22 17.52
C VAL A 62 3.28 -7.72 16.11
N PRO A 63 4.04 -8.44 15.28
CA PRO A 63 4.37 -7.99 13.93
C PRO A 63 3.15 -8.02 13.00
N ILE A 64 2.74 -6.87 12.49
CA ILE A 64 1.60 -6.73 11.57
C ILE A 64 2.09 -6.38 10.17
N LYS A 65 1.86 -7.27 9.20
CA LYS A 65 2.19 -7.03 7.78
C LYS A 65 1.20 -6.04 7.19
N TYR A 66 1.69 -5.03 6.47
CA TYR A 66 0.82 -4.03 5.84
C TYR A 66 1.20 -3.72 4.39
N TRP A 67 0.21 -3.22 3.64
CA TRP A 67 0.38 -2.43 2.41
C TRP A 67 0.41 -0.95 2.76
N LEU A 68 1.36 -0.20 2.18
CA LEU A 68 1.40 1.25 2.25
C LEU A 68 0.70 1.82 1.02
N CYS A 69 -0.36 2.60 1.25
CA CYS A 69 -1.20 3.13 0.19
C CYS A 69 -1.27 4.66 0.26
N ALA A 70 -1.28 5.30 -0.92
CA ALA A 70 -1.65 6.69 -1.05
C ALA A 70 -3.15 6.80 -1.30
N ASN A 71 -3.84 7.61 -0.48
CA ASN A 71 -5.23 7.97 -0.69
C ASN A 71 -5.32 9.23 -1.58
N SER A 72 -6.56 9.66 -1.87
CA SER A 72 -6.89 10.81 -2.71
C SER A 72 -7.73 11.87 -1.99
N TRP A 73 -7.71 11.87 -0.64
CA TRP A 73 -8.53 12.74 0.21
C TRP A 73 -7.77 13.90 0.85
N GLY A 74 -6.60 14.26 0.29
CA GLY A 74 -5.74 15.32 0.81
C GLY A 74 -4.78 14.83 1.91
N GLU A 75 -3.81 15.68 2.24
CA GLU A 75 -2.74 15.35 3.19
C GLU A 75 -3.20 15.38 4.65
N GLU A 76 -4.27 16.12 4.97
CA GLU A 76 -4.86 16.19 6.31
C GLU A 76 -5.52 14.88 6.78
N TRP A 77 -5.74 13.94 5.85
CA TRP A 77 -6.35 12.66 6.15
C TRP A 77 -5.30 11.58 6.42
N GLY A 78 -5.55 10.73 7.43
CA GLY A 78 -4.66 9.62 7.76
C GLY A 78 -3.23 10.08 8.11
N GLU A 79 -2.25 9.38 7.57
CA GLU A 79 -0.82 9.59 7.81
C GLU A 79 -0.24 10.46 6.68
N ASN A 80 -0.55 11.76 6.68
CA ASN A 80 -0.17 12.70 5.61
C ASN A 80 -0.71 12.29 4.23
N GLY A 81 -2.00 11.94 4.15
CA GLY A 81 -2.67 11.42 2.95
C GLY A 81 -2.39 9.95 2.65
N LEU A 82 -1.60 9.28 3.48
CA LEU A 82 -1.29 7.86 3.37
C LEU A 82 -2.08 7.03 4.39
N PHE A 83 -2.15 5.74 4.14
CA PHE A 83 -2.62 4.77 5.12
C PHE A 83 -1.93 3.44 4.97
N ARG A 84 -1.99 2.65 6.04
CA ARG A 84 -1.52 1.27 6.06
C ARG A 84 -2.70 0.36 6.32
N ILE A 85 -2.78 -0.74 5.58
CA ILE A 85 -3.86 -1.73 5.67
C ILE A 85 -3.28 -3.14 5.73
N LEU A 86 -3.95 -4.03 6.45
CA LEU A 86 -3.53 -5.41 6.66
C LEU A 86 -3.23 -6.10 5.32
N ARG A 87 -2.09 -6.81 5.29
CA ARG A 87 -1.58 -7.51 4.11
C ARG A 87 -1.44 -8.99 4.36
N GLY A 88 -1.83 -9.78 3.36
CA GLY A 88 -1.67 -11.24 3.32
C GLY A 88 -2.96 -12.01 3.63
N GLU A 89 -4.05 -11.30 3.91
CA GLU A 89 -5.36 -11.88 4.23
C GLU A 89 -6.46 -11.37 3.29
N ASN A 90 -6.08 -10.69 2.19
CA ASN A 90 -7.02 -10.00 1.30
C ASN A 90 -8.02 -9.10 2.06
N HIS A 91 -7.54 -8.40 3.09
CA HIS A 91 -8.38 -7.60 3.96
C HIS A 91 -9.12 -6.52 3.15
N CYS A 92 -10.45 -6.42 3.33
CA CYS A 92 -11.29 -5.53 2.54
C CYS A 92 -11.12 -5.71 1.01
N ASP A 93 -10.84 -6.92 0.52
CA ASP A 93 -10.62 -7.23 -0.90
C ASP A 93 -9.45 -6.48 -1.57
N ILE A 94 -8.53 -5.87 -0.82
CA ILE A 94 -7.49 -5.02 -1.40
C ILE A 94 -6.53 -5.79 -2.33
N GLU A 95 -6.42 -7.11 -2.17
CA GLU A 95 -5.54 -7.97 -2.98
C GLU A 95 -6.28 -8.60 -4.17
N SER A 96 -7.60 -8.38 -4.30
CA SER A 96 -8.47 -8.98 -5.31
C SER A 96 -8.30 -8.37 -6.71
N PHE A 97 -8.13 -7.04 -6.81
CA PHE A 97 -8.08 -6.35 -8.10
C PHE A 97 -6.96 -5.31 -8.13
N ILE A 98 -5.89 -5.64 -8.84
CA ILE A 98 -4.65 -4.85 -8.93
C ILE A 98 -4.32 -4.55 -10.39
N ILE A 99 -4.10 -3.27 -10.71
CA ILE A 99 -3.68 -2.83 -12.04
C ILE A 99 -2.26 -2.25 -11.97
N GLY A 100 -1.35 -2.86 -12.74
CA GLY A 100 -0.05 -2.28 -13.10
C GLY A 100 -0.11 -1.64 -14.49
N ALA A 101 0.55 -0.49 -14.67
CA ALA A 101 0.63 0.18 -15.96
C ALA A 101 2.07 0.57 -16.30
N TRP A 102 2.43 0.47 -17.58
CA TRP A 102 3.76 0.78 -18.07
C TRP A 102 3.73 1.56 -19.39
N GLY A 103 4.40 2.71 -19.43
CA GLY A 103 4.58 3.48 -20.66
C GLY A 103 5.51 2.76 -21.66
N LYS A 104 5.26 2.97 -22.96
CA LYS A 104 6.16 2.54 -24.04
C LYS A 104 7.58 3.07 -23.77
N GLY A 105 8.58 2.19 -23.85
CA GLY A 105 10.00 2.52 -23.60
C GLY A 105 10.47 2.41 -22.14
N SER A 106 9.55 2.18 -21.18
CA SER A 106 9.89 1.99 -19.75
C SER A 106 10.89 0.86 -19.51
N LYS A 107 10.80 -0.24 -20.28
CA LYS A 107 11.71 -1.40 -20.18
C LYS A 107 13.18 -1.05 -20.52
N LYS A 108 13.43 -0.20 -21.53
CA LYS A 108 14.80 0.26 -21.91
C LYS A 108 15.38 1.20 -20.86
N ARG A 109 14.60 2.20 -20.42
CA ARG A 109 15.02 3.16 -19.38
C ARG A 109 15.34 2.43 -18.06
N ARG A 110 14.58 1.39 -17.72
CA ARG A 110 14.77 0.59 -16.50
C ARG A 110 15.99 -0.33 -16.49
N ARG A 111 16.39 -0.92 -17.62
CA ARG A 111 17.68 -1.63 -17.71
C ARG A 111 18.83 -0.69 -17.34
N LYS A 112 18.83 0.54 -17.87
CA LYS A 112 19.84 1.57 -17.57
C LYS A 112 19.84 1.94 -16.07
N PHE A 113 18.68 2.12 -15.45
CA PHE A 113 18.58 2.41 -14.01
C PHE A 113 19.01 1.25 -13.10
N LYS A 114 18.69 -0.01 -13.44
CA LYS A 114 19.17 -1.18 -12.68
C LYS A 114 20.70 -1.28 -12.71
N VAL A 115 21.32 -1.04 -13.87
CA VAL A 115 22.78 -1.00 -14.02
C VAL A 115 23.37 0.14 -13.17
N LEU A 116 22.81 1.34 -13.24
CA LEU A 116 23.27 2.49 -12.44
C LEU A 116 23.11 2.29 -10.92
N ARG A 117 22.05 1.59 -10.45
CA ARG A 117 21.91 1.23 -9.03
C ARG A 117 22.96 0.20 -8.60
N LYS A 118 23.24 -0.79 -9.45
CA LYS A 118 24.28 -1.80 -9.17
C LYS A 118 25.68 -1.17 -9.09
N LEU A 119 26.00 -0.26 -10.01
CA LEU A 119 27.26 0.48 -10.01
C LEU A 119 27.42 1.36 -8.76
N ARG A 120 26.37 2.06 -8.34
CA ARG A 120 26.40 2.86 -7.10
C ARG A 120 26.57 2.01 -5.83
N HIS A 121 25.96 0.83 -5.77
CA HIS A 121 26.19 -0.09 -4.65
C HIS A 121 27.61 -0.67 -4.62
N LEU A 122 28.23 -0.87 -5.79
CA LEU A 122 29.62 -1.33 -5.89
C LEU A 122 30.61 -0.24 -5.45
N HIS A 123 30.39 1.01 -5.88
CA HIS A 123 31.23 2.15 -5.50
C HIS A 123 31.17 2.44 -3.99
N ARG A 124 29.97 2.37 -3.40
CA ARG A 124 29.79 2.55 -1.95
C ARG A 124 30.37 1.42 -1.09
N ARG A 125 30.71 0.27 -1.69
CA ARG A 125 31.43 -0.84 -1.03
C ARG A 125 32.95 -0.70 -1.13
N SER A 126 33.48 0.02 -2.13
CA SER A 126 34.91 0.28 -2.27
C SER A 126 35.42 1.43 -1.43
N GLU A 127 34.54 2.28 -0.88
CA GLU A 127 34.90 3.42 -0.01
C GLU A 127 34.88 3.08 1.50
N ASN A 128 34.57 1.84 1.87
CA ASN A 128 34.55 1.36 3.26
C ASN A 128 35.71 0.39 3.59
N PHE A 129 36.83 0.51 2.87
CA PHE A 129 38.10 -0.17 3.14
C PHE A 129 39.23 0.86 3.21
#